data_AF-A0A0B7BSQ5-F1
#
_entry.id   AF-A0A0B7BSQ5-F1
#
_cell.length_a   1.000
_cell.length_b   1.000
_cell.length_c   1.000
_cell.angle_alpha   90.00
_cell.angle_beta   90.00
_cell.angle_gamma   90.00
#
_symmetry.space_group_name_H-M   'P 1'
#
loop_
_entity.id
_entity.type
_entity.pdbx_description
1 polymer ?
#
loop_
_entity_poly.entity_id
_entity_poly.type
_entity_poly.pdbx_seq_one_letter_code
_entity_poly.pdbx_strand_id
1 'polypeptide(L)'
;MIFAARQLQEKCQEQHRNLYMVFVDLTKAFDTVNREGLWKIMEKFGCPRKFIKIVQQFHEGMMARVLDEGELSEAFHVTNGVKQGCVLAPTLFSMMFAAMLTDVFWEGDEHGVKIRYRTDGNLFNLRRLKSSTKVKESTISNLLFADDCALATNSEEEMQT
;
A
#
# COMPACT_ATOMS: atom_id res chain seq x y z
N MET A 1 -6.44 -7.26 4.63
CA MET A 1 -5.28 -8.00 4.08
C MET A 1 -5.40 -9.52 4.18
N ILE A 2 -5.60 -10.09 5.36
CA ILE A 2 -5.55 -11.55 5.63
C ILE A 2 -6.39 -12.39 4.66
N PHE A 3 -7.64 -11.98 4.40
CA PHE A 3 -8.50 -12.68 3.45
C PHE A 3 -7.88 -12.75 2.04
N ALA A 4 -7.38 -11.64 1.53
CA ALA A 4 -6.78 -11.58 0.19
C ALA A 4 -5.48 -12.41 0.11
N ALA A 5 -4.65 -12.36 1.15
CA ALA A 5 -3.44 -13.19 1.24
C ALA A 5 -3.78 -14.69 1.23
N ARG A 6 -4.80 -15.10 2.00
CA ARG A 6 -5.29 -16.48 1.99
C ARG A 6 -5.85 -16.88 0.64
N GLN A 7 -6.63 -16.02 -0.02
CA GLN A 7 -7.14 -16.30 -1.36
C GLN A 7 -6.01 -16.45 -2.38
N LEU A 8 -4.96 -15.62 -2.28
CA LEU A 8 -3.78 -15.74 -3.12
C LEU A 8 -3.06 -17.07 -2.90
N GLN A 9 -2.87 -17.46 -1.63
CA GLN A 9 -2.28 -18.75 -1.25
C GLN A 9 -3.07 -19.93 -1.81
N GLU A 10 -4.39 -19.95 -1.62
CA GLU A 10 -5.27 -21.00 -2.15
C GLU A 10 -5.16 -21.08 -3.68
N LYS A 11 -5.11 -19.94 -4.38
CA LYS A 11 -4.96 -19.89 -5.84
C LYS A 11 -3.58 -20.36 -6.33
N CYS A 12 -2.50 -20.05 -5.62
CA CYS A 12 -1.17 -20.56 -5.94
C CYS A 12 -1.09 -22.08 -5.80
N GLN A 13 -1.64 -22.62 -4.71
CA GLN A 13 -1.72 -24.06 -4.48
C GLN A 13 -2.53 -24.77 -5.58
N GLU A 14 -3.70 -24.23 -5.91
CA GLU A 14 -4.57 -24.74 -6.99
C GLU A 14 -3.88 -24.75 -8.37
N GLN A 15 -3.01 -23.77 -8.65
CA GLN A 15 -2.35 -23.61 -9.94
C GLN A 15 -0.94 -24.20 -9.98
N HIS A 16 -0.51 -24.89 -8.91
CA HIS A 16 0.85 -25.41 -8.74
C HIS A 16 1.93 -24.36 -8.99
N ARG A 17 1.75 -23.18 -8.37
CA ARG A 17 2.72 -22.08 -8.39
C ARG A 17 3.30 -21.90 -7.01
N ASN A 18 4.58 -21.59 -6.95
CA ASN A 18 5.23 -21.18 -5.71
C ASN A 18 4.67 -19.82 -5.26
N LEU A 19 4.69 -19.58 -3.96
CA LEU A 19 4.28 -18.32 -3.36
C LEU A 19 5.25 -17.98 -2.24
N TYR A 20 5.91 -16.84 -2.39
CA TYR A 20 6.70 -16.20 -1.34
C TYR A 20 6.00 -14.89 -0.97
N MET A 21 5.85 -14.63 0.32
CA MET A 21 5.28 -13.37 0.82
C MET A 21 6.14 -12.79 1.92
N VAL A 22 6.42 -11.49 1.83
CA VAL A 22 7.10 -10.70 2.87
C VAL A 22 6.10 -9.70 3.43
N PHE A 23 5.89 -9.76 4.74
CA PHE A 23 5.07 -8.81 5.48
C PHE A 23 5.96 -7.68 5.99
N VAL A 24 5.58 -6.44 5.66
CA VAL A 24 6.28 -5.22 6.01
C VAL A 24 5.34 -4.38 6.87
N ASP A 25 5.81 -4.05 8.06
CA ASP A 25 5.16 -3.11 8.97
C ASP A 25 5.95 -1.79 8.99
N LEU A 26 5.27 -0.68 8.76
CA LEU A 26 5.91 0.63 8.69
C LEU A 26 5.94 1.29 10.07
N THR A 27 7.12 1.46 10.63
CA THR A 27 7.28 2.10 11.94
C THR A 27 6.80 3.55 11.90
N LYS A 28 5.78 3.86 12.72
CA LYS A 28 5.21 5.21 12.87
C LYS A 28 4.78 5.83 11.53
N ALA A 29 4.10 5.04 10.71
CA ALA A 29 3.76 5.36 9.32
C ALA A 29 3.17 6.77 9.11
N PHE A 30 2.27 7.21 9.99
CA PHE A 30 1.67 8.55 9.91
C PHE A 30 2.63 9.67 10.33
N ASP A 31 3.50 9.43 11.31
CA ASP A 31 4.38 10.45 11.88
C ASP A 31 5.62 10.70 11.01
N THR A 32 5.98 9.72 10.16
CA THR A 32 7.17 9.75 9.30
C THR A 32 6.91 10.28 7.89
N VAL A 33 5.66 10.59 7.53
CA VAL A 33 5.32 11.13 6.20
C VAL A 33 6.09 12.41 5.91
N ASN A 34 6.85 12.43 4.83
CA ASN A 34 7.52 13.63 4.35
C ASN A 34 6.49 14.59 3.73
N ARG A 35 6.28 15.76 4.35
CA ARG A 35 5.26 16.72 3.92
C ARG A 35 5.54 17.31 2.55
N GLU A 36 6.79 17.73 2.27
CA GLU A 36 7.14 18.30 0.97
C GLU A 36 6.92 17.31 -0.18
N GLY A 37 7.31 16.06 0.03
CA GLY A 37 7.06 14.95 -0.88
C GLY A 37 5.58 14.72 -1.09
N LEU A 38 4.80 14.68 -0.01
CA LEU A 38 3.34 14.54 -0.06
C LEU A 38 2.69 15.65 -0.91
N TRP A 39 3.10 16.91 -0.75
CA TRP A 39 2.54 18.01 -1.55
C TRP A 39 2.80 17.84 -3.04
N LYS A 40 4.02 17.42 -3.41
CA LYS A 40 4.40 17.13 -4.80
C LYS A 40 3.61 15.94 -5.35
N ILE A 41 3.40 14.90 -4.54
CA ILE A 41 2.61 13.71 -4.91
C ILE A 41 1.15 14.08 -5.13
N MET A 42 0.55 14.88 -4.24
CA MET A 42 -0.82 15.37 -4.42
C MET A 42 -0.98 16.14 -5.73
N GLU A 43 -0.01 16.99 -6.09
CA GLU A 43 0.00 17.71 -7.37
C GLU A 43 0.08 16.73 -8.56
N LYS A 44 0.98 15.75 -8.51
CA LYS A 44 1.10 14.69 -9.53
C LYS A 44 -0.18 13.86 -9.68
N PHE A 45 -0.90 13.63 -8.58
CA PHE A 45 -2.18 12.91 -8.58
C PHE A 45 -3.35 13.78 -9.07
N GLY A 46 -3.10 15.04 -9.44
CA GLY A 46 -4.09 15.95 -10.01
C GLY A 46 -4.92 16.70 -8.97
N CYS A 47 -4.50 16.73 -7.71
CA CYS A 47 -5.18 17.54 -6.70
C CYS A 47 -5.12 19.04 -7.08
N PRO A 48 -6.25 19.77 -7.04
CA PRO A 48 -6.23 21.19 -7.32
C PRO A 48 -5.30 21.96 -6.37
N ARG A 49 -4.51 22.90 -6.90
CA ARG A 49 -3.53 23.67 -6.11
C ARG A 49 -4.15 24.38 -4.90
N LYS A 50 -5.42 24.83 -5.02
CA LYS A 50 -6.16 25.42 -3.90
C LYS A 50 -6.41 24.41 -2.77
N PHE A 51 -6.74 23.16 -3.11
CA PHE A 51 -6.92 22.09 -2.14
C PHE A 51 -5.61 21.74 -1.44
N ILE A 52 -4.51 21.62 -2.20
CA ILE A 52 -3.17 21.35 -1.63
C ILE A 52 -2.79 22.43 -0.61
N LYS A 53 -3.03 23.71 -0.93
CA LYS A 53 -2.78 24.82 0.00
C LYS A 53 -3.58 24.71 1.30
N ILE A 54 -4.86 24.31 1.23
CA ILE A 54 -5.68 24.09 2.43
C ILE A 54 -5.08 22.96 3.29
N VAL A 55 -4.66 21.86 2.67
CA VAL A 55 -4.03 20.75 3.39
C VAL A 55 -2.69 21.17 4.01
N GLN A 56 -1.88 21.95 3.31
CA GLN A 56 -0.64 22.53 3.86
C GLN A 56 -0.90 23.37 5.11
N GLN A 57 -1.92 24.24 5.07
CA GLN A 57 -2.29 25.09 6.20
C GLN A 57 -2.72 24.30 7.44
N PHE A 58 -3.31 23.11 7.29
CA PHE A 58 -3.60 22.25 8.44
C PHE A 58 -2.37 21.70 9.16
N HIS A 59 -1.22 21.68 8.48
CA HIS A 59 0.02 21.10 9.01
C HIS A 59 1.07 22.17 9.32
N GLU A 60 0.89 23.40 8.85
CA GLU A 60 1.80 24.52 9.10
C GLU A 60 1.79 24.94 10.58
N GLY A 61 2.97 25.14 11.16
CA GLY A 61 3.11 25.61 12.54
C GLY A 61 2.58 24.65 13.62
N MET A 62 2.33 23.37 13.30
CA MET A 62 1.85 22.42 14.31
C MET A 62 2.82 22.26 15.46
N MET A 63 2.28 22.31 16.67
CA MET A 63 2.96 22.03 17.93
C MET A 63 2.33 20.80 18.57
N ALA A 64 3.14 19.98 19.23
CA ALA A 64 2.68 18.86 20.04
C ALA A 64 3.24 18.96 21.47
N ARG A 65 2.54 18.30 22.39
CA ARG A 65 2.96 18.08 23.78
C ARG A 65 2.66 16.62 24.11
N VAL A 66 3.50 16.01 24.92
CA VAL A 66 3.27 14.67 25.47
C VAL A 66 2.56 14.83 26.82
N LEU A 67 1.50 14.08 27.04
CA LEU A 67 0.86 13.93 28.35
C LEU A 67 1.28 12.59 28.92
N ASP A 68 1.96 12.60 30.05
CA ASP A 68 2.40 11.41 30.77
C ASP A 68 2.07 11.56 32.25
N GLU A 69 1.35 10.59 32.83
CA GLU A 69 0.87 10.60 34.22
C GLU A 69 0.20 11.92 34.71
N GLY A 70 -0.38 12.71 33.79
CA GLY A 70 -1.01 13.99 34.12
C GLY A 70 -0.10 15.21 33.96
N GLU A 71 1.19 15.01 33.69
CA GLU A 71 2.15 16.07 33.40
C GLU A 71 2.29 16.29 31.88
N LEU A 72 2.33 17.55 31.48
CA LEU A 72 2.53 17.95 30.09
C LEU A 72 3.98 18.33 29.83
N SER A 73 4.57 17.75 28.78
CA SER A 73 5.89 18.16 28.30
C SER A 73 5.90 19.62 27.83
N GLU A 74 7.08 20.17 27.59
CA GLU A 74 7.21 21.39 26.79
C GLU A 74 6.64 21.16 25.38
N ALA A 75 6.18 22.24 24.74
CA ALA A 75 5.67 22.19 23.38
C ALA A 75 6.82 22.13 22.38
N PHE A 76 6.72 21.21 21.41
CA PHE A 76 7.71 21.05 20.35
C PHE A 76 7.06 21.09 18.97
N HIS A 77 7.84 21.50 17.97
CA HIS A 77 7.38 21.59 16.59
C HIS A 77 7.20 20.21 15.97
N VAL A 78 6.08 20.01 15.27
CA VAL A 78 5.82 18.82 14.46
C VAL A 78 6.14 19.12 13.00
N THR A 79 7.33 18.70 12.55
CA THR A 79 7.84 19.01 11.20
C THR A 79 7.46 17.96 10.16
N ASN A 80 7.26 16.70 10.58
CA ASN A 80 6.90 15.58 9.71
C ASN A 80 5.52 15.03 10.04
N GLY A 81 5.08 14.12 9.19
CA GLY A 81 3.87 13.35 9.40
C GLY A 81 2.59 14.12 9.11
N VAL A 82 1.51 13.35 9.14
CA VAL A 82 0.13 13.83 9.11
C VAL A 82 -0.51 13.57 10.48
N LYS A 83 -1.42 14.45 10.89
CA LYS A 83 -2.01 14.38 12.24
C LYS A 83 -2.88 13.12 12.40
N GLN A 84 -2.45 12.18 13.24
CA GLN A 84 -3.28 11.02 13.60
C GLN A 84 -4.62 11.48 14.23
N GLY A 85 -5.72 10.81 13.88
CA GLY A 85 -7.08 11.24 14.23
C GLY A 85 -7.67 12.31 13.31
N CYS A 86 -6.89 12.89 12.38
CA CYS A 86 -7.44 13.70 11.30
C CYS A 86 -8.14 12.80 10.27
N VAL A 87 -9.32 13.23 9.80
CA VAL A 87 -10.10 12.51 8.77
C VAL A 87 -9.30 12.36 7.47
N LEU A 88 -8.43 13.32 7.13
CA LEU A 88 -7.62 13.29 5.92
C LEU A 88 -6.34 12.47 6.05
N ALA A 89 -5.86 12.19 7.26
CA ALA A 89 -4.56 11.56 7.46
C ALA A 89 -4.44 10.17 6.78
N PRO A 90 -5.44 9.27 6.86
CA PRO A 90 -5.40 7.99 6.15
C PRO A 90 -5.24 8.17 4.64
N THR A 91 -6.02 9.07 4.04
CA THR A 91 -5.99 9.32 2.59
C THR A 91 -4.67 9.92 2.13
N LEU A 92 -4.12 10.88 2.89
CA LEU A 92 -2.83 11.49 2.59
C LEU A 92 -1.69 10.46 2.67
N PHE A 93 -1.71 9.62 3.70
CA PHE A 93 -0.78 8.51 3.83
C PHE A 93 -0.89 7.53 2.66
N SER A 94 -2.11 7.11 2.30
CA SER A 94 -2.32 6.20 1.17
C SER A 94 -1.81 6.78 -0.16
N MET A 95 -1.96 8.09 -0.40
CA MET A 95 -1.40 8.73 -1.60
C MET A 95 0.13 8.64 -1.64
N MET A 96 0.79 8.97 -0.52
CA MET A 96 2.25 8.86 -0.39
C MET A 96 2.71 7.42 -0.62
N PHE A 97 2.05 6.47 0.04
CA PHE A 97 2.43 5.07 -0.01
C PHE A 97 2.20 4.46 -1.40
N ALA A 98 1.08 4.77 -2.05
CA ALA A 98 0.81 4.34 -3.42
C ALA A 98 1.84 4.91 -4.41
N ALA A 99 2.24 6.17 -4.26
CA ALA A 99 3.28 6.76 -5.10
C ALA A 99 4.64 6.08 -4.90
N MET A 100 5.01 5.76 -3.66
CA MET A 100 6.23 5.00 -3.35
C MET A 100 6.21 3.61 -3.97
N LEU A 101 5.11 2.86 -3.81
CA LEU A 101 4.98 1.52 -4.41
C LEU A 101 4.98 1.58 -5.94
N THR A 102 4.38 2.62 -6.53
CA THR A 102 4.42 2.82 -7.99
C THR A 102 5.86 3.03 -8.46
N ASP A 103 6.67 3.77 -7.71
CA ASP A 103 8.08 4.00 -8.02
C ASP A 103 8.91 2.70 -7.88
N VAL A 104 8.71 1.96 -6.77
CA VAL A 104 9.38 0.67 -6.51
C VAL A 104 9.05 -0.38 -7.58
N PHE A 105 7.78 -0.48 -7.99
CA PHE A 105 7.32 -1.45 -8.99
C PHE A 105 7.29 -0.90 -10.42
N TRP A 106 7.88 0.27 -10.68
CA TRP A 106 7.90 0.87 -12.02
C TRP A 106 8.75 0.06 -13.01
N GLU A 107 9.80 -0.60 -12.53
CA GLU A 107 10.66 -1.46 -13.35
C GLU A 107 10.10 -2.88 -13.45
N GLY A 108 9.26 -3.08 -14.47
CA GLY A 108 8.97 -4.39 -15.04
C GLY A 108 7.79 -5.14 -14.42
N ASP A 109 6.85 -5.52 -15.29
CA ASP A 109 5.69 -6.39 -15.05
C ASP A 109 6.07 -7.86 -14.72
N GLU A 110 7.31 -8.07 -14.29
CA GLU A 110 7.89 -9.38 -13.97
C GLU A 110 7.76 -9.71 -12.48
N HIS A 111 7.71 -8.69 -11.61
CA HIS A 111 7.59 -8.89 -10.17
C HIS A 111 6.14 -9.15 -9.77
N GLY A 112 5.86 -10.35 -9.28
CA GLY A 112 4.57 -10.65 -8.68
C GLY A 112 4.04 -12.05 -8.94
N VAL A 113 2.90 -12.34 -8.32
CA VAL A 113 2.19 -13.60 -8.50
C VAL A 113 1.21 -13.47 -9.66
N LYS A 114 1.57 -14.07 -10.80
CA LYS A 114 0.65 -14.20 -11.93
C LYS A 114 -0.46 -15.21 -11.59
N ILE A 115 -1.72 -14.79 -11.61
CA ILE A 115 -2.89 -15.62 -11.33
C ILE A 115 -3.80 -15.65 -12.56
N ARG A 116 -4.18 -16.85 -12.98
CA ARG A 116 -5.23 -17.05 -13.99
C ARG A 116 -6.59 -17.20 -13.33
N TYR A 117 -7.60 -16.52 -13.84
CA TYR A 117 -8.97 -16.57 -13.33
C TYR A 117 -10.00 -16.50 -14.45
N ARG A 118 -11.26 -16.80 -14.10
CA ARG A 118 -12.43 -16.72 -14.99
C ARG A 118 -13.57 -16.06 -14.24
N THR A 119 -14.39 -15.27 -14.94
CA THR A 119 -15.56 -14.60 -14.37
C THR A 119 -16.89 -15.30 -14.71
N ASP A 120 -16.85 -16.39 -15.50
CA ASP A 120 -18.03 -17.04 -16.07
C ASP A 120 -18.57 -18.23 -15.26
N GLY A 121 -18.27 -18.28 -13.95
CA GLY A 121 -18.87 -19.21 -13.00
C GLY A 121 -18.23 -20.61 -12.93
N ASN A 122 -18.53 -21.31 -11.83
CA ASN A 122 -17.92 -22.55 -11.31
C ASN A 122 -16.41 -22.45 -10.99
N LEU A 123 -16.13 -22.01 -9.76
CA LEU A 123 -14.80 -21.77 -9.19
C LEU A 123 -13.91 -23.02 -9.07
N PHE A 124 -14.50 -24.22 -9.06
CA PHE A 124 -13.82 -25.45 -8.63
C PHE A 124 -13.26 -26.34 -9.75
N ASN A 125 -13.34 -25.95 -11.04
CA ASN A 125 -12.80 -26.77 -12.14
C ASN A 125 -11.53 -26.16 -12.76
N LEU A 126 -10.38 -26.56 -12.22
CA LEU A 126 -9.06 -26.07 -12.61
C LEU A 126 -8.65 -26.42 -14.05
N ARG A 127 -9.22 -27.48 -14.65
CA ARG A 127 -8.95 -27.82 -16.06
C ARG A 127 -9.37 -26.68 -17.00
N ARG A 128 -10.33 -25.85 -16.58
CA ARG A 128 -10.82 -24.70 -17.37
C ARG A 128 -9.83 -23.54 -17.42
N LEU A 129 -8.86 -23.49 -16.50
CA LEU A 129 -7.75 -22.52 -16.58
C LEU A 129 -6.73 -22.88 -17.67
N LYS A 130 -6.80 -24.10 -18.23
CA LYS A 130 -6.02 -24.53 -19.40
C LYS A 130 -6.69 -24.18 -20.73
N SER A 131 -7.92 -23.66 -20.71
CA SER A 131 -8.64 -23.25 -21.92
C SER A 131 -8.06 -21.94 -22.48
N SER A 132 -7.95 -21.84 -23.80
CA SER A 132 -7.55 -20.60 -24.48
C SER A 132 -8.61 -19.49 -24.44
N THR A 133 -9.87 -19.84 -24.12
CA THR A 133 -10.99 -18.88 -24.16
C THR A 133 -11.51 -18.56 -22.76
N LYS A 134 -11.83 -17.28 -22.54
CA LYS A 134 -12.44 -16.73 -21.30
C LYS A 134 -11.57 -16.85 -20.03
N VAL A 135 -10.28 -17.14 -20.18
CA VAL A 135 -9.30 -17.06 -19.08
C VAL A 135 -8.66 -15.67 -19.13
N LYS A 136 -8.60 -15.01 -17.98
CA LYS A 136 -7.86 -13.77 -17.78
C LYS A 136 -6.66 -14.04 -16.90
N GLU A 137 -5.61 -13.26 -17.07
CA GLU A 137 -4.43 -13.27 -16.21
C GLU A 137 -4.29 -11.90 -15.55
N SER A 138 -3.83 -11.89 -14.30
CA SER A 138 -3.46 -10.68 -13.58
C SER A 138 -2.28 -10.96 -12.68
N THR A 139 -1.40 -9.99 -12.54
CA THR A 139 -0.25 -10.04 -11.63
C THR A 139 -0.63 -9.39 -10.31
N ILE A 140 -0.37 -10.06 -9.20
CA ILE A 140 -0.57 -9.54 -7.85
C ILE A 140 0.81 -9.42 -7.20
N SER A 141 1.31 -8.20 -7.06
CA SER A 141 2.64 -7.92 -6.48
C SER A 141 2.56 -7.46 -5.03
N ASN A 142 1.47 -6.80 -4.64
CA ASN A 142 1.30 -6.27 -3.29
C ASN A 142 -0.14 -6.42 -2.78
N LEU A 143 -0.25 -6.52 -1.45
CA LEU A 143 -1.49 -6.52 -0.69
C LEU A 143 -1.34 -5.46 0.41
N LEU A 144 -2.21 -4.45 0.40
CA LEU A 144 -2.09 -3.28 1.28
C LEU A 144 -3.28 -3.19 2.23
N PHE A 145 -3.04 -2.79 3.47
CA PHE A 145 -4.09 -2.43 4.41
C PHE A 145 -3.55 -1.42 5.43
N ALA A 146 -3.98 -0.16 5.32
CA ALA A 146 -3.39 0.93 6.10
C ALA A 146 -1.86 0.97 5.92
N ASP A 147 -1.11 0.83 7.01
CA ASP A 147 0.35 0.76 7.08
C ASP A 147 0.92 -0.65 6.88
N ASP A 148 0.11 -1.69 7.07
CA ASP A 148 0.48 -3.06 6.74
C ASP A 148 0.64 -3.22 5.22
N CYS A 149 1.73 -3.87 4.82
CA CYS A 149 1.99 -4.25 3.44
C CYS A 149 2.45 -5.71 3.38
N ALA A 150 1.99 -6.45 2.38
CA ALA A 150 2.58 -7.73 2.03
C ALA A 150 2.96 -7.72 0.55
N LEU A 151 4.22 -8.03 0.26
CA LEU A 151 4.74 -8.21 -1.09
C LEU A 151 4.69 -9.69 -1.43
N ALA A 152 4.36 -10.02 -2.67
CA ALA A 152 4.19 -11.41 -3.11
C ALA A 152 4.90 -11.67 -4.44
N THR A 153 5.62 -12.78 -4.55
CA THR A 153 6.26 -13.25 -5.79
C THR A 153 6.24 -14.78 -5.87
N ASN A 154 6.50 -15.33 -7.06
CA ASN A 154 6.67 -16.75 -7.32
C ASN A 154 8.12 -17.24 -7.16
N SER A 155 9.10 -16.35 -6.98
CA SER A 155 10.53 -16.67 -6.85
C SER A 155 11.12 -16.09 -5.57
N GLU A 156 12.08 -16.81 -4.97
CA GLU A 156 12.84 -16.30 -3.83
C GLU A 156 13.83 -15.20 -4.25
N GLU A 157 14.44 -15.34 -5.43
CA GLU A 157 15.40 -14.36 -5.94
C GLU A 157 14.73 -12.99 -6.18
N GLU A 158 13.55 -12.99 -6.80
CA GLU A 158 12.74 -11.78 -7.02
C GLU A 158 12.28 -11.12 -5.71
N MET A 159 12.26 -11.85 -4.59
CA MET A 159 11.88 -11.28 -3.29
C MET A 159 13.04 -10.53 -2.64
N GLN A 160 14.29 -10.87 -2.99
CA GLN A 160 15.50 -10.32 -2.39
C GLN A 160 16.10 -9.15 -3.18
N THR A 161 15.64 -8.94 -4.42
CA THR A 161 16.04 -7.85 -5.32
C THR A 161 15.10 -6.66 -5.21
#